data_AF-A0A846NP59-F1
#
_entry.id   AF-A0A846NP59-F1
#
_cell.length_a   1.000
_cell.length_b   1.000
_cell.length_c   1.000
_cell.angle_alpha   90.00
_cell.angle_beta   90.00
_cell.angle_gamma   90.00
#
_symmetry.space_group_name_H-M   'P 1'
#
loop_
_entity.id
_entity.type
_entity.pdbx_description
1 polymer ?
#
loop_
_entity_poly.entity_id
_entity_poly.type
_entity_poly.pdbx_seq_one_letter_code
_entity_poly.pdbx_strand_id
1 'polypeptide(L)'
;MSEKYRIRNLEITKDELLVLEPEILRSLIHERTHHTLEVFLHPILKGERKPPARFGDEVRILLKIWEKRNLSMDAPDIRWAQRYLVITDKIKSGEAPNLGTELPQSFTEEETQTVDKLIFRRRSIRRWKEKAIPEWMVKRVIEAGLAAPNACNMQCQRFLVINDKEAMSIIKTPEEKLFAKLPPVKIVVCQDMRIYEWMRFTKTAPQNIYFDAAAAADHMLLMAHALGLGGCWLTHTEKQAERLRKHYDLPKYFRMSTHIMIGWPDEAPVKSARIPVEDAIIKAKK
;
A
#
# COMPACT_ATOMS: atom_id res chain seq x y z
N MET A 1 30.58 -24.61 4.35
CA MET A 1 30.36 -23.15 4.28
C MET A 1 28.98 -22.91 3.70
N SER A 2 28.16 -22.06 4.31
CA SER A 2 26.83 -21.72 3.78
C SER A 2 26.96 -21.02 2.43
N GLU A 3 26.07 -21.34 1.49
CA GLU A 3 26.01 -20.71 0.17
C GLU A 3 25.70 -19.21 0.33
N LYS A 4 26.47 -18.35 -0.36
CA LYS A 4 26.33 -16.90 -0.28
C LYS A 4 25.69 -16.34 -1.54
N TYR A 5 24.76 -15.42 -1.36
CA TYR A 5 24.10 -14.70 -2.43
C TYR A 5 24.41 -13.21 -2.35
N ARG A 6 24.49 -12.56 -3.52
CA ARG A 6 24.50 -11.11 -3.62
C ARG A 6 23.10 -10.65 -3.99
N ILE A 7 22.41 -10.01 -3.04
CA ILE A 7 21.05 -9.48 -3.20
C ILE A 7 21.08 -8.00 -2.83
N ARG A 8 20.58 -7.12 -3.70
CA ARG A 8 20.81 -5.67 -3.60
C ARG A 8 22.34 -5.39 -3.52
N ASN A 9 22.73 -4.62 -2.50
CA ASN A 9 24.13 -4.32 -2.17
C ASN A 9 24.61 -5.12 -0.96
N LEU A 10 23.94 -6.23 -0.64
CA LEU A 10 24.24 -7.08 0.51
C LEU A 10 24.77 -8.44 0.03
N GLU A 11 25.76 -8.94 0.77
CA GLU A 11 26.12 -10.34 0.76
C GLU A 11 25.33 -11.02 1.87
N ILE A 12 24.45 -11.95 1.52
CA ILE A 12 23.56 -12.65 2.45
C ILE A 12 23.67 -14.16 2.24
N THR A 13 23.75 -14.92 3.32
CA THR A 13 23.81 -16.37 3.27
C THR A 13 22.43 -16.97 3.01
N LYS A 14 22.41 -18.18 2.47
CA LYS A 14 21.20 -18.98 2.31
C LYS A 14 20.50 -19.23 3.65
N ASP A 15 21.26 -19.48 4.71
CA ASP A 15 20.71 -19.77 6.04
C ASP A 15 20.05 -18.52 6.64
N GLU A 16 20.63 -17.33 6.44
CA GLU A 16 19.99 -16.06 6.82
C GLU A 16 18.65 -15.88 6.10
N LEU A 17 18.59 -16.13 4.79
CA LEU A 17 17.33 -16.02 4.03
C LEU A 17 16.26 -17.03 4.46
N LEU A 18 16.65 -18.24 4.88
CA LEU A 18 15.73 -19.28 5.33
C LEU A 18 15.03 -18.92 6.64
N VAL A 19 15.69 -18.14 7.51
CA VAL A 19 15.15 -17.74 8.82
C VAL A 19 14.52 -16.35 8.85
N LEU A 20 14.64 -15.55 7.77
CA LEU A 20 13.97 -14.24 7.69
C LEU A 20 12.47 -14.35 7.90
N GLU A 21 11.85 -13.33 8.47
CA GLU A 21 10.40 -13.29 8.58
C GLU A 21 9.74 -13.33 7.18
N PRO A 22 8.65 -14.10 6.98
CA PRO A 22 7.99 -14.22 5.68
C PRO A 22 7.63 -12.87 5.06
N GLU A 23 7.22 -11.88 5.87
CA GLU A 23 6.86 -10.54 5.39
C GLU A 23 8.06 -9.81 4.78
N ILE A 24 9.25 -9.96 5.39
CA ILE A 24 10.48 -9.36 4.88
C ILE A 24 10.91 -10.06 3.60
N LEU A 25 10.88 -11.40 3.58
CA LEU A 25 11.23 -12.18 2.38
C LEU A 25 10.30 -11.85 1.20
N ARG A 26 8.98 -11.73 1.45
CA ARG A 26 7.99 -11.30 0.46
C ARG A 26 8.31 -9.90 -0.08
N SER A 27 8.55 -8.95 0.81
CA SER A 27 8.89 -7.57 0.43
C SER A 27 10.18 -7.50 -0.41
N LEU A 28 11.15 -8.35 -0.09
CA LEU A 28 12.39 -8.48 -0.84
C LEU A 28 12.14 -9.06 -2.24
N ILE A 29 11.28 -10.06 -2.38
CA ILE A 29 10.86 -10.57 -3.70
C ILE A 29 10.22 -9.44 -4.51
N HIS A 30 9.35 -8.63 -3.90
CA HIS A 30 8.69 -7.53 -4.60
C HIS A 30 9.67 -6.47 -5.06
N GLU A 31 10.49 -5.97 -4.14
CA GLU A 31 11.46 -4.93 -4.46
C GLU A 31 12.48 -5.41 -5.49
N ARG A 32 12.92 -6.68 -5.39
CA ARG A 32 13.82 -7.22 -6.40
C ARG A 32 13.18 -7.40 -7.75
N THR A 33 11.95 -7.87 -7.81
CA THR A 33 11.20 -7.96 -9.07
C THR A 33 11.06 -6.57 -9.70
N HIS A 34 10.64 -5.57 -8.92
CA HIS A 34 10.48 -4.20 -9.38
C HIS A 34 11.80 -3.64 -9.95
N HIS A 35 12.86 -3.62 -9.13
CA HIS A 35 14.10 -2.92 -9.49
C HIS A 35 15.09 -3.73 -10.31
N THR A 36 14.91 -5.04 -10.53
CA THR A 36 15.81 -5.84 -11.39
C THR A 36 15.15 -6.36 -12.66
N LEU A 37 13.82 -6.43 -12.69
CA LEU A 37 13.07 -6.97 -13.83
C LEU A 37 12.18 -5.90 -14.46
N GLU A 38 11.18 -5.42 -13.70
CA GLU A 38 10.14 -4.52 -14.21
C GLU A 38 10.70 -3.21 -14.79
N VAL A 39 11.53 -2.48 -14.03
CA VAL A 39 12.08 -1.19 -14.50
C VAL A 39 13.01 -1.33 -15.71
N PHE A 40 13.56 -2.53 -15.95
CA PHE A 40 14.43 -2.81 -17.09
C PHE A 40 13.66 -3.28 -18.32
N LEU A 41 12.44 -3.77 -18.14
CA LEU A 41 11.71 -4.50 -19.16
C LEU A 41 11.48 -3.66 -20.43
N HIS A 42 10.84 -2.49 -20.30
CA HIS A 42 10.54 -1.66 -21.47
C HIS A 42 11.79 -1.13 -22.19
N PRO A 43 12.82 -0.59 -21.50
CA PRO A 43 14.07 -0.21 -22.17
C PRO A 43 14.71 -1.36 -22.95
N ILE A 44 14.64 -2.59 -22.43
CA ILE A 44 15.12 -3.78 -23.15
C ILE A 44 14.29 -4.07 -24.39
N LEU A 45 12.95 -4.09 -24.26
CA LEU A 45 12.05 -4.38 -25.37
C LEU A 45 12.12 -3.34 -26.49
N LYS A 46 12.48 -2.09 -26.17
CA LYS A 46 12.71 -1.03 -27.15
C LYS A 46 14.12 -1.02 -27.74
N GLY A 47 15.01 -1.91 -27.31
CA GLY A 47 16.40 -1.93 -27.75
C GLY A 47 17.26 -0.79 -27.18
N GLU A 48 16.74 0.01 -26.25
CA GLU A 48 17.46 1.11 -25.58
C GLU A 48 18.51 0.56 -24.60
N ARG A 49 18.36 -0.69 -24.15
CA ARG A 49 19.24 -1.33 -23.17
C ARG A 49 19.38 -2.82 -23.45
N LYS A 50 20.59 -3.37 -23.24
CA LYS A 50 20.79 -4.84 -23.22
C LYS A 50 20.36 -5.43 -21.87
N PRO A 51 19.82 -6.67 -21.84
CA PRO A 51 19.55 -7.38 -20.60
C PRO A 51 20.81 -7.47 -19.71
N PRO A 52 20.69 -7.20 -18.40
CA PRO A 52 21.80 -7.41 -17.47
C PRO A 52 22.31 -8.86 -17.50
N ALA A 53 23.61 -9.07 -17.26
CA ALA A 53 24.18 -10.44 -17.23
C ALA A 53 23.47 -11.37 -16.23
N ARG A 54 22.98 -10.80 -15.12
CA ARG A 54 22.29 -11.50 -14.02
C ARG A 54 20.78 -11.25 -14.01
N PHE A 55 20.18 -11.01 -15.18
CA PHE A 55 18.76 -10.66 -15.30
C PHE A 55 17.86 -11.80 -14.76
N GLY A 56 17.16 -11.53 -13.66
CA GLY A 56 16.27 -12.47 -12.96
C GLY A 56 16.92 -13.33 -11.87
N ASP A 57 18.25 -13.29 -11.69
CA ASP A 57 18.94 -14.17 -10.75
C ASP A 57 18.48 -13.96 -9.30
N GLU A 58 18.41 -12.71 -8.84
CA GLU A 58 18.03 -12.38 -7.47
C GLU A 58 16.62 -12.89 -7.14
N VAL A 59 15.65 -12.65 -8.04
CA VAL A 59 14.26 -13.09 -7.87
C VAL A 59 14.15 -14.61 -7.89
N ARG A 60 14.90 -15.32 -8.74
CA ARG A 60 14.94 -16.79 -8.74
C ARG A 60 15.47 -17.35 -7.44
N ILE A 61 16.53 -16.76 -6.89
CA ILE A 61 17.08 -17.18 -5.59
C ILE A 61 16.02 -17.02 -4.52
N LEU A 62 15.37 -15.86 -4.45
CA LEU A 62 14.38 -15.56 -3.42
C LEU A 62 13.13 -16.44 -3.51
N LEU A 63 12.61 -16.69 -4.73
CA LEU A 63 11.47 -17.60 -4.91
C LEU A 63 11.83 -19.06 -4.57
N LYS A 64 13.06 -19.50 -4.83
CA LYS A 64 13.53 -20.82 -4.37
C LYS A 64 13.59 -20.91 -2.84
N ILE A 65 13.99 -19.83 -2.15
CA ILE A 65 13.92 -19.79 -0.68
C ILE A 65 12.47 -19.80 -0.20
N TRP A 66 11.59 -19.02 -0.82
CA TRP A 66 10.17 -18.96 -0.51
C TRP A 66 9.51 -20.34 -0.61
N GLU A 67 9.73 -21.05 -1.72
CA GLU A 67 9.25 -22.42 -1.95
C GLU A 67 9.81 -23.41 -0.93
N LYS A 68 11.13 -23.34 -0.64
CA LYS A 68 11.76 -24.20 0.38
C LYS A 68 11.20 -24.02 1.79
N ARG A 69 10.60 -22.86 2.07
CA ARG A 69 9.94 -22.56 3.34
C ARG A 69 8.47 -22.99 3.36
N ASN A 70 8.01 -23.71 2.32
CA ASN A 70 6.64 -24.18 2.16
C ASN A 70 5.62 -23.02 2.19
N LEU A 71 6.01 -21.86 1.66
CA LEU A 71 5.14 -20.70 1.52
C LEU A 71 4.42 -20.76 0.16
N SER A 72 3.15 -20.32 0.12
CA SER A 72 2.31 -20.45 -1.09
C SER A 72 2.89 -19.72 -2.30
N MET A 73 3.00 -20.43 -3.42
CA MET A 73 3.41 -19.87 -4.72
C MET A 73 2.23 -19.27 -5.51
N ASP A 74 0.99 -19.50 -5.08
CA ASP A 74 -0.22 -19.08 -5.81
C ASP A 74 -0.72 -17.69 -5.42
N ALA A 75 -0.11 -17.08 -4.40
CA ALA A 75 -0.44 -15.73 -4.00
C ALA A 75 -0.28 -14.75 -5.20
N PRO A 76 -1.23 -13.84 -5.46
CA PRO A 76 -1.23 -13.01 -6.67
C PRO A 76 0.07 -12.21 -6.89
N ASP A 77 0.65 -11.70 -5.80
CA ASP A 77 1.91 -10.97 -5.75
C ASP A 77 3.13 -11.87 -6.06
N ILE A 78 3.10 -13.13 -5.63
CA ILE A 78 4.13 -14.11 -5.98
C ILE A 78 4.01 -14.54 -7.45
N ARG A 79 2.79 -14.76 -7.95
CA ARG A 79 2.54 -15.05 -9.39
C ARG A 79 2.99 -13.91 -10.30
N TRP A 80 2.84 -12.67 -9.84
CA TRP A 80 3.38 -11.50 -10.53
C TRP A 80 4.91 -11.56 -10.67
N ALA A 81 5.63 -11.92 -9.61
CA ALA A 81 7.09 -12.12 -9.68
C ALA A 81 7.49 -13.29 -10.59
N GLN A 82 6.77 -14.42 -10.53
CA GLN A 82 6.98 -15.56 -11.42
C GLN A 82 6.76 -15.19 -12.90
N ARG A 83 5.73 -14.40 -13.20
CA ARG A 83 5.44 -13.92 -14.56
C ARG A 83 6.60 -13.10 -15.12
N TYR A 84 7.21 -12.22 -14.32
CA TYR A 84 8.40 -11.48 -14.74
C TYR A 84 9.59 -12.39 -15.04
N LEU A 85 9.77 -13.50 -14.31
CA LEU A 85 10.80 -14.48 -14.61
C LEU A 85 10.54 -15.21 -15.94
N VAL A 86 9.29 -15.57 -16.23
CA VAL A 86 8.93 -16.17 -17.52
C VAL A 86 9.24 -15.21 -18.68
N ILE A 87 8.87 -13.94 -18.54
CA ILE A 87 9.18 -12.90 -19.54
C ILE A 87 10.70 -12.75 -19.70
N THR A 88 11.44 -12.75 -18.59
CA THR A 88 12.90 -12.65 -18.58
C THR A 88 13.57 -13.82 -19.29
N ASP A 89 13.08 -15.05 -19.10
CA ASP A 89 13.61 -16.24 -19.79
C ASP A 89 13.43 -16.16 -21.30
N LYS A 90 12.26 -15.70 -21.77
CA LYS A 90 12.01 -15.45 -23.19
C LYS A 90 13.00 -14.46 -23.78
N ILE A 91 13.20 -13.32 -23.11
CA ILE A 91 14.18 -12.30 -23.53
C ILE A 91 15.59 -12.90 -23.62
N LYS A 92 16.02 -13.69 -22.61
CA LYS A 92 17.35 -14.31 -22.60
C LYS A 92 17.53 -15.36 -23.71
N SER A 93 16.46 -16.02 -24.12
CA SER A 93 16.44 -16.95 -25.26
C SER A 93 16.38 -16.27 -26.63
N GLY A 94 16.27 -14.94 -26.68
CA GLY A 94 16.14 -14.18 -27.93
C GLY A 94 14.70 -14.08 -28.46
N GLU A 95 13.72 -14.58 -27.71
CA GLU A 95 12.30 -14.42 -28.04
C GLU A 95 11.79 -13.02 -27.68
N ALA A 96 10.88 -12.49 -28.49
CA ALA A 96 10.12 -11.29 -28.16
C ALA A 96 8.91 -11.67 -27.28
N PRO A 97 8.90 -11.34 -25.96
CA PRO A 97 7.81 -11.72 -25.10
C PRO A 97 6.55 -10.88 -25.38
N ASN A 98 5.39 -11.53 -25.44
CA ASN A 98 4.11 -10.84 -25.33
C ASN A 98 3.81 -10.55 -23.86
N LEU A 99 3.69 -9.27 -23.52
CA LEU A 99 3.37 -8.84 -22.16
C LEU A 99 1.89 -9.00 -21.84
N GLY A 100 0.98 -9.12 -22.81
CA GLY A 100 -0.46 -9.16 -22.56
C GLY A 100 -0.97 -7.91 -21.87
N THR A 101 -0.38 -6.76 -22.18
CA THR A 101 -0.74 -5.44 -21.64
C THR A 101 -0.89 -4.45 -22.79
N GLU A 102 -1.82 -3.53 -22.65
CA GLU A 102 -2.07 -2.47 -23.62
C GLU A 102 -1.61 -1.12 -23.06
N LEU A 103 -1.37 -0.16 -23.95
CA LEU A 103 -1.14 1.22 -23.52
C LEU A 103 -2.42 1.76 -22.86
N PRO A 104 -2.31 2.60 -21.82
CA PRO A 104 -3.48 3.24 -21.23
C PRO A 104 -4.25 4.02 -22.29
N GLN A 105 -5.55 3.78 -22.37
CA GLN A 105 -6.47 4.59 -23.18
C GLN A 105 -7.11 5.67 -22.30
N SER A 106 -7.44 6.80 -22.90
CA SER A 106 -8.25 7.83 -22.23
C SER A 106 -9.60 7.24 -21.84
N PHE A 107 -10.08 7.63 -20.67
CA PHE A 107 -11.45 7.34 -20.25
C PHE A 107 -12.43 8.03 -21.21
N THR A 108 -13.57 7.38 -21.40
CA THR A 108 -14.75 7.99 -22.02
C THR A 108 -15.23 9.18 -21.18
N GLU A 109 -16.12 10.00 -21.76
CA GLU A 109 -16.71 11.12 -21.03
C GLU A 109 -17.47 10.66 -19.79
N GLU A 110 -18.25 9.56 -19.89
CA GLU A 110 -19.01 9.00 -18.76
C GLU A 110 -18.10 8.47 -17.64
N GLU A 111 -17.02 7.77 -18.00
CA GLU A 111 -16.02 7.32 -17.04
C GLU A 111 -15.34 8.51 -16.36
N THR A 112 -15.02 9.56 -17.11
CA THR A 112 -14.43 10.79 -16.57
C THR A 112 -15.39 11.49 -15.60
N GLN A 113 -16.67 11.62 -15.94
CA GLN A 113 -17.69 12.16 -15.03
C GLN A 113 -17.84 11.33 -13.74
N THR A 114 -17.65 10.01 -13.84
CA THR A 114 -17.64 9.12 -12.67
C THR A 114 -16.43 9.39 -11.78
N VAL A 115 -15.25 9.58 -12.36
CA VAL A 115 -14.03 9.96 -11.63
C VAL A 115 -14.20 11.35 -10.98
N ASP A 116 -14.78 12.31 -11.70
CA ASP A 116 -15.04 13.64 -11.17
C ASP A 116 -15.98 13.61 -9.98
N LYS A 117 -17.04 12.80 -10.06
CA LYS A 117 -17.94 12.57 -8.94
C LYS A 117 -17.17 11.99 -7.74
N LEU A 118 -16.32 10.99 -7.98
CA LEU A 118 -15.54 10.33 -6.94
C LEU A 118 -14.58 11.28 -6.22
N ILE A 119 -13.79 12.05 -6.97
CA ILE A 119 -12.76 12.94 -6.42
C ILE A 119 -13.38 14.23 -5.89
N PHE A 120 -14.20 14.89 -6.71
CA PHE A 120 -14.67 16.24 -6.42
C PHE A 120 -15.99 16.29 -5.64
N ARG A 121 -16.74 15.21 -5.43
CA ARG A 121 -17.90 15.24 -4.51
C ARG A 121 -17.63 14.63 -3.15
N ARG A 122 -16.49 13.95 -2.97
CA ARG A 122 -16.06 13.47 -1.65
C ARG A 122 -15.89 14.64 -0.69
N ARG A 123 -16.37 14.45 0.53
CA ARG A 123 -16.24 15.38 1.66
C ARG A 123 -16.10 14.59 2.96
N SER A 124 -15.48 15.20 3.97
CA SER A 124 -15.37 14.57 5.28
C SER A 124 -16.73 14.48 5.95
N ILE A 125 -17.15 13.26 6.30
CA ILE A 125 -18.39 12.98 7.04
C ILE A 125 -18.06 12.66 8.50
N ARG A 126 -18.85 13.20 9.42
CA ARG A 126 -18.66 13.15 10.88
C ARG A 126 -19.96 12.82 11.65
N ARG A 127 -21.10 12.74 10.96
CA ARG A 127 -22.38 12.25 11.50
C ARG A 127 -22.80 10.98 10.79
N TRP A 128 -23.32 10.03 11.57
CA TRP A 128 -23.50 8.65 11.15
C TRP A 128 -24.90 8.15 11.45
N LYS A 129 -25.48 7.42 10.50
CA LYS A 129 -26.71 6.67 10.74
C LYS A 129 -26.42 5.49 11.65
N GLU A 130 -27.43 5.04 12.38
CA GLU A 130 -27.37 3.84 13.22
C GLU A 130 -27.54 2.58 12.36
N LYS A 131 -26.54 2.33 11.52
CA LYS A 131 -26.54 1.24 10.56
C LYS A 131 -25.14 0.64 10.49
N ALA A 132 -25.04 -0.67 10.65
CA ALA A 132 -23.78 -1.38 10.51
C ALA A 132 -23.25 -1.32 9.06
N ILE A 133 -21.94 -1.39 8.92
CA ILE A 133 -21.30 -1.57 7.60
C ILE A 133 -21.12 -3.07 7.37
N PRO A 134 -21.60 -3.62 6.25
CA PRO A 134 -21.30 -5.01 5.88
C PRO A 134 -19.78 -5.27 5.81
N GLU A 135 -19.33 -6.43 6.30
CA GLU A 135 -17.91 -6.77 6.35
C GLU A 135 -17.23 -6.72 4.97
N TRP A 136 -17.94 -7.13 3.91
CA TRP A 136 -17.42 -7.09 2.55
C TRP A 136 -17.09 -5.66 2.09
N MET A 137 -17.83 -4.64 2.54
CA MET A 137 -17.51 -3.24 2.22
C MET A 137 -16.23 -2.80 2.93
N VAL A 138 -16.03 -3.23 4.19
CA VAL A 138 -14.79 -2.95 4.93
C VAL A 138 -13.59 -3.60 4.24
N LYS A 139 -13.72 -4.86 3.82
CA LYS A 139 -12.70 -5.56 3.04
C LYS A 139 -12.42 -4.86 1.72
N ARG A 140 -13.46 -4.42 1.01
CA ARG A 140 -13.31 -3.68 -0.26
C ARG A 140 -12.59 -2.34 -0.08
N VAL A 141 -12.85 -1.64 1.01
CA VAL A 141 -12.11 -0.42 1.39
C VAL A 141 -10.64 -0.73 1.63
N ILE A 142 -10.33 -1.82 2.37
CA ILE A 142 -8.94 -2.25 2.62
C ILE A 142 -8.23 -2.67 1.32
N GLU A 143 -8.92 -3.39 0.42
CA GLU A 143 -8.40 -3.75 -0.91
C GLU A 143 -7.98 -2.51 -1.71
N ALA A 144 -8.76 -1.43 -1.66
CA ALA A 144 -8.37 -0.17 -2.29
C ALA A 144 -7.11 0.42 -1.66
N GLY A 145 -6.98 0.33 -0.33
CA GLY A 145 -5.76 0.73 0.39
C GLY A 145 -4.53 -0.11 0.00
N LEU A 146 -4.69 -1.41 -0.22
CA LEU A 146 -3.62 -2.30 -0.72
C LEU A 146 -3.24 -1.99 -2.18
N ALA A 147 -4.19 -1.53 -2.99
CA ALA A 147 -3.95 -1.13 -4.37
C ALA A 147 -3.23 0.23 -4.49
N ALA A 148 -3.02 0.95 -3.37
CA ALA A 148 -2.30 2.21 -3.37
C ALA A 148 -0.82 2.03 -3.73
N PRO A 149 -0.23 3.01 -4.46
CA PRO A 149 1.20 3.01 -4.70
C PRO A 149 1.95 3.03 -3.37
N ASN A 150 3.05 2.27 -3.31
CA ASN A 150 3.90 2.20 -2.14
C ASN A 150 5.36 2.05 -2.55
N ALA A 151 6.27 2.52 -1.68
CA ALA A 151 7.68 2.59 -1.98
C ALA A 151 8.24 1.24 -2.43
N CYS A 152 8.76 1.20 -3.66
CA CYS A 152 9.42 0.04 -4.25
C CYS A 152 8.56 -1.24 -4.23
N ASN A 153 7.24 -1.10 -4.22
CA ASN A 153 6.26 -2.20 -4.10
C ASN A 153 6.50 -3.11 -2.86
N MET A 154 7.07 -2.59 -1.77
CA MET A 154 7.37 -3.39 -0.57
C MET A 154 6.12 -3.85 0.18
N GLN A 155 4.97 -3.18 0.03
CA GLN A 155 3.69 -3.53 0.66
C GLN A 155 3.77 -3.65 2.19
N CYS A 156 4.33 -2.61 2.84
CA CYS A 156 4.51 -2.56 4.29
C CYS A 156 3.21 -2.34 5.08
N GLN A 157 2.12 -1.99 4.40
CA GLN A 157 0.86 -1.61 5.04
C GLN A 157 0.21 -2.78 5.78
N ARG A 158 -0.32 -2.50 6.97
CA ARG A 158 -1.21 -3.36 7.75
C ARG A 158 -2.41 -2.53 8.19
N PHE A 159 -3.57 -3.15 8.35
CA PHE A 159 -4.80 -2.43 8.68
C PHE A 159 -5.41 -3.01 9.95
N LEU A 160 -5.51 -2.18 10.99
CA LEU A 160 -6.22 -2.53 12.21
C LEU A 160 -7.65 -2.01 12.11
N VAL A 161 -8.60 -2.93 11.98
CA VAL A 161 -10.04 -2.62 11.94
C VAL A 161 -10.58 -2.57 13.35
N ILE A 162 -11.18 -1.44 13.70
CA ILE A 162 -11.77 -1.18 15.01
C ILE A 162 -13.27 -1.02 14.81
N ASN A 163 -14.06 -1.81 15.55
CA ASN A 163 -15.52 -1.75 15.57
C ASN A 163 -16.10 -1.89 16.99
N ASP A 164 -15.28 -2.09 18.02
CA ASP A 164 -15.69 -2.13 19.41
C ASP A 164 -15.64 -0.74 20.08
N LYS A 165 -16.52 -0.53 21.08
CA LYS A 165 -16.69 0.78 21.72
C LYS A 165 -15.47 1.21 22.54
N GLU A 166 -14.74 0.27 23.12
CA GLU A 166 -13.61 0.56 24.00
C GLU A 166 -12.45 1.13 23.19
N ALA A 167 -12.01 0.42 22.15
CA ALA A 167 -10.92 0.85 21.28
C ALA A 167 -11.27 2.10 20.47
N MET A 168 -12.53 2.26 20.02
CA MET A 168 -13.01 3.50 19.42
C MET A 168 -12.75 4.72 20.32
N SER A 169 -12.92 4.54 21.63
CA SER A 169 -12.73 5.58 22.64
C SER A 169 -11.26 5.87 22.92
N ILE A 170 -10.34 4.92 22.68
CA ILE A 170 -8.90 5.11 22.85
C ILE A 170 -8.37 6.17 21.88
N ILE A 171 -8.72 6.04 20.60
CA ILE A 171 -8.28 6.95 19.53
C ILE A 171 -9.32 8.03 19.19
N LYS A 172 -10.17 8.39 20.17
CA LYS A 172 -11.15 9.46 20.01
C LYS A 172 -10.45 10.82 19.95
N THR A 173 -10.69 11.62 18.92
CA THR A 173 -10.18 13.00 18.83
C THR A 173 -11.03 13.95 19.68
N PRO A 174 -10.51 15.13 20.06
CA PRO A 174 -11.31 16.14 20.75
C PRO A 174 -12.57 16.54 19.97
N GLU A 175 -12.49 16.64 18.65
CA GLU A 175 -13.59 17.01 17.76
C GLU A 175 -14.67 15.92 17.75
N GLU A 176 -14.30 14.65 17.89
CA GLU A 176 -15.25 13.54 18.02
C GLU A 176 -16.13 13.64 19.28
N LYS A 177 -15.81 14.51 20.24
CA LYS A 177 -16.71 14.82 21.37
C LYS A 177 -17.95 15.59 20.93
N LEU A 178 -17.89 16.31 19.81
CA LEU A 178 -19.01 17.05 19.24
C LEU A 178 -19.94 16.15 18.42
N PHE A 179 -19.54 14.92 18.13
CA PHE A 179 -20.32 14.03 17.30
C PHE A 179 -21.42 13.40 18.15
N ALA A 180 -22.66 13.46 17.65
CA ALA A 180 -23.81 12.85 18.33
C ALA A 180 -23.65 11.33 18.46
N LYS A 181 -22.94 10.69 17.51
CA LYS A 181 -22.71 9.24 17.45
C LYS A 181 -21.27 8.95 17.04
N LEU A 182 -20.69 7.86 17.56
CA LEU A 182 -19.40 7.35 17.09
C LEU A 182 -19.55 6.74 15.68
N PRO A 183 -18.49 6.76 14.86
CA PRO A 183 -18.49 6.02 13.61
C PRO A 183 -18.62 4.51 13.87
N PRO A 184 -19.29 3.75 13.00
CA PRO A 184 -19.39 2.29 13.16
C PRO A 184 -18.06 1.57 12.95
N VAL A 185 -17.13 2.12 12.14
CA VAL A 185 -15.81 1.52 11.90
C VAL A 185 -14.72 2.59 11.83
N LYS A 186 -13.59 2.33 12.49
CA LYS A 186 -12.31 3.01 12.26
C LYS A 186 -11.32 2.00 11.69
N ILE A 187 -10.49 2.43 10.74
CA ILE A 187 -9.41 1.61 10.20
C ILE A 187 -8.11 2.37 10.38
N VAL A 188 -7.22 1.86 11.22
CA VAL A 188 -5.89 2.41 11.43
C VAL A 188 -4.94 1.82 10.38
N VAL A 189 -4.27 2.71 9.64
CA VAL A 189 -3.22 2.33 8.71
C VAL A 189 -1.92 2.26 9.48
N CYS A 190 -1.40 1.03 9.55
CA CYS A 190 -0.15 0.68 10.20
C CYS A 190 0.92 0.36 9.16
N GLN A 191 2.19 0.45 9.55
CA GLN A 191 3.33 -0.05 8.79
C GLN A 191 4.10 -1.07 9.61
N ASP A 192 4.48 -2.17 8.96
CA ASP A 192 5.45 -3.11 9.50
C ASP A 192 6.87 -2.52 9.34
N MET A 193 7.39 -1.96 10.43
CA MET A 193 8.69 -1.29 10.44
C MET A 193 9.86 -2.24 10.20
N ARG A 194 9.70 -3.55 10.43
CA ARG A 194 10.74 -4.54 10.15
C ARG A 194 11.14 -4.53 8.69
N ILE A 195 10.17 -4.32 7.79
CA ILE A 195 10.42 -4.23 6.34
C ILE A 195 11.22 -2.96 6.02
N TYR A 196 10.79 -1.79 6.51
CA TYR A 196 11.53 -0.54 6.28
C TYR A 196 12.95 -0.57 6.85
N GLU A 197 13.14 -1.18 8.02
CA GLU A 197 14.43 -1.33 8.67
C GLU A 197 15.35 -2.26 7.89
N TRP A 198 14.86 -3.45 7.52
CA TRP A 198 15.62 -4.43 6.74
C TRP A 198 16.01 -3.87 5.37
N MET A 199 15.09 -3.16 4.71
CA MET A 199 15.34 -2.50 3.42
C MET A 199 16.21 -1.24 3.52
N ARG A 200 16.51 -0.81 4.76
CA ARG A 200 17.28 0.39 5.14
C ARG A 200 16.62 1.72 4.76
N PHE A 201 15.31 1.69 4.48
CA PHE A 201 14.54 2.85 4.06
C PHE A 201 14.26 3.82 5.22
N THR A 202 14.35 3.36 6.47
CA THR A 202 14.39 4.26 7.64
C THR A 202 15.57 5.24 7.60
N LYS A 203 16.63 4.95 6.83
CA LYS A 203 17.80 5.82 6.66
C LYS A 203 17.82 6.51 5.29
N THR A 204 17.48 5.80 4.22
CA THR A 204 17.63 6.32 2.86
C THR A 204 16.42 7.10 2.36
N ALA A 205 15.20 6.76 2.83
CA ALA A 205 13.96 7.41 2.40
C ALA A 205 12.87 7.33 3.49
N PRO A 206 13.13 7.87 4.71
CA PRO A 206 12.21 7.73 5.85
C PRO A 206 10.82 8.34 5.62
N GLN A 207 10.71 9.32 4.71
CA GLN A 207 9.44 9.94 4.35
C GLN A 207 8.44 8.96 3.73
N ASN A 208 8.91 7.87 3.11
CA ASN A 208 8.05 6.87 2.48
C ASN A 208 7.10 6.20 3.48
N ILE A 209 7.49 6.11 4.75
CA ILE A 209 6.62 5.59 5.82
C ILE A 209 5.30 6.36 5.83
N TYR A 210 5.34 7.68 5.73
CA TYR A 210 4.15 8.52 5.77
C TYR A 210 3.40 8.54 4.43
N PHE A 211 4.12 8.58 3.31
CA PHE A 211 3.51 8.57 1.98
C PHE A 211 2.74 7.29 1.69
N ASP A 212 3.31 6.15 2.07
CA ASP A 212 2.70 4.83 1.88
C ASP A 212 1.42 4.67 2.71
N ALA A 213 1.36 5.24 3.93
CA ALA A 213 0.12 5.30 4.70
C ALA A 213 -0.89 6.27 4.10
N ALA A 214 -0.41 7.43 3.65
CA ALA A 214 -1.27 8.48 3.14
C ALA A 214 -1.98 8.05 1.85
N ALA A 215 -1.24 7.42 0.93
CA ALA A 215 -1.80 6.88 -0.31
C ALA A 215 -2.86 5.81 -0.03
N ALA A 216 -2.59 4.90 0.92
CA ALA A 216 -3.55 3.87 1.31
C ALA A 216 -4.83 4.49 1.90
N ALA A 217 -4.70 5.44 2.83
CA ALA A 217 -5.85 6.11 3.44
C ALA A 217 -6.69 6.90 2.42
N ASP A 218 -6.07 7.53 1.42
CA ASP A 218 -6.78 8.24 0.36
C ASP A 218 -7.60 7.28 -0.52
N HIS A 219 -6.97 6.21 -1.03
CA HIS A 219 -7.68 5.17 -1.79
C HIS A 219 -8.84 4.55 -1.00
N MET A 220 -8.64 4.29 0.28
CA MET A 220 -9.69 3.77 1.16
C MET A 220 -10.87 4.75 1.27
N LEU A 221 -10.62 6.05 1.39
CA LEU A 221 -11.68 7.06 1.47
C LEU A 221 -12.41 7.26 0.14
N LEU A 222 -11.71 7.18 -0.99
CA LEU A 222 -12.33 7.19 -2.31
C LEU A 222 -13.23 5.96 -2.48
N MET A 223 -12.74 4.76 -2.14
CA MET A 223 -13.55 3.54 -2.20
C MET A 223 -14.76 3.59 -1.27
N ALA A 224 -14.60 4.10 -0.04
CA ALA A 224 -15.73 4.30 0.87
C ALA A 224 -16.78 5.22 0.24
N HIS A 225 -16.35 6.31 -0.41
CA HIS A 225 -17.26 7.22 -1.11
C HIS A 225 -17.99 6.54 -2.28
N ALA A 226 -17.28 5.76 -3.09
CA ALA A 226 -17.86 4.99 -4.20
C ALA A 226 -18.94 4.00 -3.73
N LEU A 227 -18.74 3.39 -2.55
CA LEU A 227 -19.71 2.47 -1.92
C LEU A 227 -20.90 3.17 -1.25
N GLY A 228 -20.98 4.50 -1.30
CA GLY A 228 -22.03 5.29 -0.66
C GLY A 228 -21.82 5.52 0.84
N LEU A 229 -20.65 5.16 1.37
CA LEU A 229 -20.27 5.48 2.74
C LEU A 229 -19.75 6.91 2.83
N GLY A 230 -19.92 7.50 3.99
CA GLY A 230 -19.16 8.67 4.42
C GLY A 230 -17.82 8.24 5.00
N GLY A 231 -16.83 9.12 4.91
CA GLY A 231 -15.55 8.89 5.56
C GLY A 231 -14.84 10.18 5.93
N CYS A 232 -13.94 10.09 6.92
CA CYS A 232 -13.06 11.19 7.29
C CYS A 232 -11.68 10.64 7.66
N TRP A 233 -10.66 11.35 7.19
CA TRP A 233 -9.28 11.15 7.60
C TRP A 233 -9.04 11.78 8.97
N LEU A 234 -8.36 11.07 9.86
CA LEU A 234 -7.95 11.56 11.16
C LEU A 234 -6.52 11.14 11.51
N THR A 235 -5.92 11.84 12.46
CA THR A 235 -4.64 11.49 13.06
C THR A 235 -4.84 11.17 14.54
N HIS A 236 -3.83 10.59 15.16
CA HIS A 236 -3.83 10.25 16.58
C HIS A 236 -2.46 10.59 17.16
N THR A 237 -2.43 10.79 18.48
CA THR A 237 -1.18 11.04 19.21
C THR A 237 -0.44 9.74 19.48
N GLU A 238 0.87 9.81 19.74
CA GLU A 238 1.67 8.63 20.12
C GLU A 238 1.12 7.96 21.39
N LYS A 239 0.61 8.74 22.35
CA LYS A 239 -0.03 8.22 23.57
C LYS A 239 -1.28 7.40 23.24
N GLN A 240 -2.06 7.81 22.24
CA GLN A 240 -3.23 7.06 21.78
C GLN A 240 -2.80 5.79 21.05
N ALA A 241 -1.76 5.86 20.20
CA ALA A 241 -1.18 4.69 19.54
C ALA A 241 -0.70 3.65 20.56
N GLU A 242 0.03 4.06 21.60
CA GLU A 242 0.53 3.15 22.64
C GLU A 242 -0.60 2.50 23.44
N ARG A 243 -1.65 3.26 23.79
CA ARG A 243 -2.83 2.68 24.45
C ARG A 243 -3.53 1.64 23.58
N LEU A 244 -3.65 1.91 22.28
CA LEU A 244 -4.26 1.01 21.33
C LEU A 244 -3.41 -0.24 21.12
N ARG A 245 -2.09 -0.06 21.05
CA ARG A 245 -1.10 -1.13 21.00
C ARG A 245 -1.24 -2.06 22.19
N LYS A 246 -1.31 -1.52 23.41
CA LYS A 246 -1.54 -2.30 24.62
C LYS A 246 -2.89 -3.01 24.62
N HIS A 247 -3.95 -2.35 24.17
CA HIS A 247 -5.30 -2.90 24.15
C HIS A 247 -5.42 -4.14 23.24
N TYR A 248 -4.77 -4.11 22.07
CA TYR A 248 -4.79 -5.21 21.10
C TYR A 248 -3.55 -6.12 21.15
N ASP A 249 -2.68 -5.94 22.15
CA ASP A 249 -1.39 -6.65 22.27
C ASP A 249 -0.55 -6.63 20.98
N LEU A 250 -0.47 -5.44 20.34
CA LEU A 250 0.21 -5.30 19.06
C LEU A 250 1.73 -5.20 19.24
N PRO A 251 2.51 -5.86 18.38
CA PRO A 251 3.96 -5.71 18.37
C PRO A 251 4.41 -4.25 18.18
N LYS A 252 5.50 -3.87 18.86
CA LYS A 252 6.07 -2.50 18.78
C LYS A 252 6.52 -2.09 17.38
N TYR A 253 6.87 -3.06 16.54
CA TYR A 253 7.28 -2.79 15.16
C TYR A 253 6.11 -2.40 14.24
N PHE A 254 4.85 -2.54 14.67
CA PHE A 254 3.75 -1.91 13.96
C PHE A 254 3.65 -0.44 14.36
N ARG A 255 4.07 0.41 13.43
CA ARG A 255 3.86 1.85 13.53
C ARG A 255 2.45 2.16 13.10
N MET A 256 1.69 2.88 13.93
CA MET A 256 0.39 3.43 13.55
C MET A 256 0.63 4.84 13.02
N SER A 257 0.19 5.13 11.80
CA SER A 257 0.48 6.44 11.17
C SER A 257 -0.73 7.34 11.07
N THR A 258 -1.86 6.78 10.61
CA THR A 258 -3.11 7.53 10.45
C THR A 258 -4.28 6.59 10.55
N HIS A 259 -5.49 7.10 10.64
CA HIS A 259 -6.68 6.28 10.57
C HIS A 259 -7.80 7.00 9.82
N ILE A 260 -8.71 6.22 9.26
CA ILE A 260 -9.96 6.72 8.72
C ILE A 260 -11.11 6.24 9.59
N MET A 261 -12.17 7.04 9.65
CA MET A 261 -13.47 6.60 10.13
C MET A 261 -14.43 6.51 8.95
N ILE A 262 -15.26 5.47 8.93
CA ILE A 262 -16.26 5.24 7.88
C ILE A 262 -17.60 4.84 8.49
N GLY A 263 -18.68 5.14 7.77
CA GLY A 263 -20.05 4.89 8.20
C GLY A 263 -21.08 5.37 7.19
N TRP A 264 -22.34 5.01 7.41
CA TRP A 264 -23.44 5.55 6.60
C TRP A 264 -23.65 7.03 6.95
N PRO A 265 -23.59 7.95 5.97
CA PRO A 265 -23.63 9.38 6.26
C PRO A 265 -25.01 9.82 6.77
N ASP A 266 -25.03 10.62 7.83
CA ASP A 266 -26.22 11.30 8.36
C ASP A 266 -26.07 12.83 8.30
N GLU A 267 -25.29 13.29 7.32
CA GLU A 267 -25.10 14.71 7.05
C GLU A 267 -24.70 14.95 5.58
N ALA A 268 -24.93 16.18 5.13
CA ALA A 268 -24.47 16.67 3.84
C ALA A 268 -23.73 18.01 4.03
N PRO A 269 -22.48 17.99 4.53
CA PRO A 269 -21.76 19.22 4.82
C PRO A 269 -21.43 20.00 3.54
N VAL A 270 -21.31 21.32 3.68
CA VAL A 270 -20.75 22.18 2.65
C VAL A 270 -19.33 21.70 2.34
N LYS A 271 -19.02 21.50 1.06
CA LYS A 271 -17.69 21.06 0.64
C LYS A 271 -16.67 22.17 0.91
N SER A 272 -15.55 21.83 1.52
CA SER A 272 -14.46 22.79 1.72
C SER A 272 -13.89 23.25 0.37
N ALA A 273 -13.74 24.56 0.21
CA ALA A 273 -13.07 25.14 -0.94
C ALA A 273 -11.57 24.76 -0.95
N ARG A 274 -10.95 24.90 -2.12
CA ARG A 274 -9.49 24.83 -2.27
C ARG A 274 -9.02 26.18 -2.81
N ILE A 275 -7.75 26.48 -2.60
CA ILE A 275 -7.11 27.61 -3.28
C ILE A 275 -7.26 27.44 -4.81
N PRO A 276 -7.29 28.52 -5.60
CA PRO A 276 -7.23 28.45 -7.05
C PRO A 276 -6.02 27.62 -7.52
N VAL A 277 -6.18 26.89 -8.62
CA VAL A 277 -5.10 26.04 -9.17
C VAL A 277 -3.84 26.86 -9.47
N GLU A 278 -4.00 28.07 -10.00
CA GLU A 278 -2.88 28.96 -10.32
C GLU A 278 -2.08 29.38 -9.09
N ASP A 279 -2.73 29.56 -7.94
CA ASP A 279 -2.07 29.92 -6.68
C ASP A 279 -1.31 28.71 -6.09
N ALA A 280 -1.70 27.49 -6.46
CA ALA A 280 -1.02 26.26 -6.03
C ALA A 280 0.21 25.93 -6.89
N ILE A 281 0.35 26.51 -8.09
CA ILE A 281 1.45 26.22 -9.02
C ILE A 281 2.64 27.14 -8.73
N ILE A 282 3.75 26.54 -8.28
CA ILE A 282 5.03 27.25 -8.17
C ILE A 282 5.61 27.42 -9.57
N LYS A 283 5.62 28.66 -10.08
CA LYS A 283 6.25 29.00 -11.37
C LYS A 283 7.75 29.17 -11.17
N ALA A 284 8.55 28.33 -11.83
CA ALA A 284 9.99 28.52 -11.86
C ALA A 284 10.31 29.86 -12.53
N LYS A 285 11.16 30.68 -11.89
CA LYS A 285 11.80 31.80 -12.58
C LYS A 285 12.76 31.18 -13.59
N LYS A 286 12.49 31.40 -14.88
CA LYS A 286 13.46 31.12 -15.93
C LYS A 286 14.64 32.07 -15.81
#